data_AF-A0A166MG70-F1
#
_entry.id   AF-A0A166MG70-F1
#
_cell.length_a   1.000
_cell.length_b   1.000
_cell.length_c   1.000
_cell.angle_alpha   90.00
_cell.angle_beta   90.00
_cell.angle_gamma   90.00
#
_symmetry.space_group_name_H-M   'P 1'
#
loop_
_entity.id
_entity.type
_entity.pdbx_description
1 polymer ?
#
loop_
_entity_poly.entity_id
_entity_poly.type
_entity_poly.pdbx_seq_one_letter_code
_entity_poly.pdbx_strand_id
1 'polypeptide(L)'
;MNDYHGSGVQQAVSALTNVSDSTYGGPEGGKDFGIFGFEYYGDQDNAANSYITWVSDGEPSYGMIGTAVGPDADTQIGQRLVPMEPMSIILNLGASQTFQTFDDATLYSFMPAELLIDYVRVYQRTDAPDTAVGCDPPDYPTSDYIQRHLDVYLNPNLTTWGGAGYTKPRSSQVEGC
;
A
#
# COMPACT_ATOMS: atom_id res chain seq x y z
N MET A 1 -12.03 11.01 -7.10
CA MET A 1 -10.97 11.53 -6.21
C MET A 1 -11.63 12.47 -5.21
N ASN A 2 -11.29 12.36 -3.93
CA ASN A 2 -11.71 13.35 -2.93
C ASN A 2 -10.60 14.41 -2.74
N ASP A 3 -10.80 15.33 -1.80
CA ASP A 3 -9.89 16.44 -1.48
C ASP A 3 -8.81 16.07 -0.44
N TYR A 4 -8.77 14.81 0.02
CA TYR A 4 -7.76 14.36 0.96
C TYR A 4 -6.48 13.97 0.24
N HIS A 5 -5.40 14.70 0.51
CA HIS A 5 -4.08 14.50 -0.10
C HIS A 5 -3.00 13.99 0.88
N GLY A 6 -3.39 13.62 2.11
CA GLY A 6 -2.48 13.17 3.15
C GLY A 6 -2.35 14.17 4.31
N SER A 7 -1.14 14.27 4.87
CA SER A 7 -0.80 15.10 6.03
C SER A 7 0.61 15.69 5.89
N GLY A 8 1.09 16.44 6.89
CA GLY A 8 2.47 16.97 6.86
C GLY A 8 3.57 15.89 6.83
N VAL A 9 3.25 14.62 7.14
CA VAL A 9 4.21 13.50 7.17
C VAL A 9 3.90 12.41 6.13
N GLN A 10 2.85 12.58 5.33
CA GLN A 10 2.41 11.56 4.37
C GLN A 10 1.71 12.23 3.19
N GLN A 11 1.88 11.68 1.99
CA GLN A 11 1.03 12.01 0.86
C GLN A 11 0.12 10.84 0.50
N ALA A 12 -1.08 11.15 0.00
CA ALA A 12 -2.09 10.16 -0.33
C ALA A 12 -2.78 10.49 -1.66
N VAL A 13 -3.11 9.43 -2.39
CA VAL A 13 -4.16 9.45 -3.41
C VAL A 13 -5.40 8.87 -2.74
N SER A 14 -6.51 9.59 -2.78
CA SER A 14 -7.72 9.18 -2.06
C SER A 14 -8.99 9.37 -2.89
N ALA A 15 -9.89 8.42 -2.74
CA ALA A 15 -11.18 8.40 -3.42
C ALA A 15 -12.23 7.74 -2.51
N LEU A 16 -13.49 8.12 -2.70
CA LEU A 16 -14.62 7.54 -1.99
C LEU A 16 -15.47 6.79 -3.00
N THR A 17 -15.75 5.53 -2.70
CA THR A 17 -16.69 4.69 -3.46
C THR A 17 -17.86 4.32 -2.56
N ASN A 18 -19.03 4.16 -3.16
CA ASN A 18 -20.14 3.54 -2.47
C ASN A 18 -19.86 2.04 -2.33
N VAL A 19 -20.37 1.48 -1.23
CA VAL A 19 -20.41 0.05 -0.95
C VAL A 19 -21.85 -0.34 -0.68
N SER A 20 -22.25 -1.56 -1.00
CA SER A 20 -23.60 -2.03 -0.72
C SER A 20 -23.85 -2.19 0.78
N ASP A 21 -25.04 -1.78 1.24
CA ASP A 21 -25.52 -2.03 2.61
C ASP A 21 -25.62 -3.53 2.92
N SER A 22 -25.78 -4.37 1.89
CA SER A 22 -25.75 -5.83 2.07
C SER A 22 -24.37 -6.33 2.50
N THR A 23 -23.30 -5.63 2.13
CA THR A 23 -21.91 -5.98 2.46
C THR A 23 -21.40 -5.26 3.69
N TYR A 24 -21.84 -4.02 3.91
CA TYR A 24 -21.37 -3.20 5.03
C TYR A 24 -22.01 -3.66 6.35
N GLY A 25 -21.17 -4.12 7.28
CA GLY A 25 -21.62 -4.63 8.59
C GLY A 25 -22.31 -3.55 9.43
N GLY A 26 -23.49 -3.87 9.95
CA GLY A 26 -24.28 -3.00 10.83
C GLY A 26 -25.59 -3.67 11.26
N PRO A 27 -26.42 -3.01 12.08
CA PRO A 27 -27.66 -3.61 12.61
C PRO A 27 -28.62 -4.16 11.55
N GLU A 28 -28.63 -3.54 10.38
CA GLU A 28 -29.55 -3.88 9.28
C GLU A 28 -28.81 -4.39 8.03
N GLY A 29 -27.47 -4.34 8.01
CA GLY A 29 -26.60 -4.66 6.88
C GLY A 29 -25.73 -5.91 7.10
N GLY A 30 -24.74 -6.13 6.21
CA GLY A 30 -23.73 -7.19 6.37
C GLY A 30 -24.25 -8.62 6.23
N LYS A 31 -25.29 -8.82 5.40
CA LYS A 31 -25.91 -10.13 5.16
C LYS A 31 -25.24 -10.91 4.03
N ASP A 32 -24.38 -10.28 3.24
CA ASP A 32 -23.70 -10.85 2.09
C ASP A 32 -22.20 -10.49 2.07
N PHE A 33 -21.43 -11.22 1.25
CA PHE A 33 -20.03 -10.91 0.94
C PHE A 33 -19.92 -10.12 -0.35
N GLY A 34 -18.95 -9.19 -0.41
CA GLY A 34 -18.65 -8.41 -1.60
C GLY A 34 -17.19 -8.57 -2.00
N ILE A 35 -16.93 -8.34 -3.29
CA ILE A 35 -15.60 -8.48 -3.86
C ILE A 35 -14.90 -7.13 -3.81
N PHE A 36 -13.89 -7.03 -2.95
CA PHE A 36 -13.01 -5.88 -2.86
C PHE A 36 -11.61 -6.28 -3.29
N GLY A 37 -10.91 -5.36 -3.94
CA GLY A 37 -9.55 -5.64 -4.37
C GLY A 37 -8.91 -4.45 -5.06
N PHE A 38 -7.72 -4.71 -5.57
CA PHE A 38 -7.01 -3.80 -6.43
C PHE A 38 -6.13 -4.59 -7.39
N GLU A 39 -5.91 -4.02 -8.56
CA GLU A 39 -4.91 -4.43 -9.52
C GLU A 39 -3.87 -3.31 -9.61
N TYR A 40 -2.60 -3.66 -9.67
CA TYR A 40 -1.55 -2.67 -9.91
C TYR A 40 -0.44 -3.24 -10.78
N TYR A 41 0.22 -2.33 -11.47
CA TYR A 41 1.42 -2.62 -12.26
C TYR A 41 2.37 -1.44 -12.15
N GLY A 42 3.64 -1.74 -11.85
CA GLY A 42 4.73 -0.77 -11.84
C GLY A 42 5.72 -1.06 -12.97
N ASP A 43 6.07 -0.02 -13.72
CA ASP A 43 7.13 0.01 -14.72
C ASP A 43 8.24 0.97 -14.22
N GLN A 44 9.44 0.41 -14.02
CA GLN A 44 10.60 1.12 -13.48
C GLN A 44 11.15 2.17 -14.45
N ASP A 45 11.05 1.89 -15.74
CA ASP A 45 11.66 2.69 -16.79
C ASP A 45 10.71 3.81 -17.24
N ASN A 46 9.39 3.57 -17.14
CA ASN A 46 8.39 4.54 -17.56
C ASN A 46 7.13 4.51 -16.69
N ALA A 47 7.08 5.43 -15.72
CA ALA A 47 5.93 5.60 -14.82
C ALA A 47 4.59 5.87 -15.55
N ALA A 48 4.59 6.31 -16.82
CA ALA A 48 3.37 6.48 -17.61
C ALA A 48 2.69 5.15 -17.97
N ASN A 49 3.44 4.04 -17.94
CA ASN A 49 2.91 2.69 -18.17
C ASN A 49 2.36 2.04 -16.88
N SER A 50 2.69 2.59 -15.72
CA SER A 50 2.24 2.08 -14.42
C SER A 50 0.79 2.48 -14.13
N TYR A 51 0.08 1.67 -13.36
CA TYR A 51 -1.28 1.98 -12.90
C TYR A 51 -1.66 1.27 -11.61
N ILE A 52 -2.72 1.76 -10.97
CA ILE A 52 -3.47 1.08 -9.91
C ILE A 52 -4.95 1.23 -10.23
N THR A 53 -5.72 0.15 -10.15
CA THR A 53 -7.17 0.14 -10.27
C THR A 53 -7.77 -0.52 -9.04
N TRP A 54 -8.66 0.17 -8.33
CA TRP A 54 -9.40 -0.36 -7.18
C TRP A 54 -10.74 -0.94 -7.62
N VAL A 55 -11.19 -1.98 -6.92
CA VAL A 55 -12.45 -2.69 -7.16
C VAL A 55 -13.31 -2.63 -5.91
N SER A 56 -14.59 -2.30 -6.09
CA SER A 56 -15.61 -2.28 -5.04
C SER A 56 -16.83 -3.05 -5.51
N ASP A 57 -17.31 -3.99 -4.68
CA ASP A 57 -18.43 -4.88 -5.01
C ASP A 57 -18.33 -5.55 -6.40
N GLY A 58 -17.10 -5.95 -6.77
CA GLY A 58 -16.81 -6.63 -8.03
C GLY A 58 -16.63 -5.73 -9.26
N GLU A 59 -16.82 -4.42 -9.12
CA GLU A 59 -16.71 -3.46 -10.23
C GLU A 59 -15.53 -2.48 -10.02
N PRO A 60 -14.82 -2.08 -11.09
CA PRO A 60 -13.80 -1.03 -11.00
C PRO A 60 -14.38 0.28 -10.46
N SER A 61 -13.80 0.80 -9.38
CA SER A 61 -14.28 2.03 -8.73
C SER A 61 -13.44 3.25 -9.10
N TYR A 62 -12.12 3.13 -8.99
CA TYR A 62 -11.17 4.20 -9.30
C TYR A 62 -9.89 3.63 -9.91
N GLY A 63 -9.21 4.47 -10.69
CA GLY A 63 -7.88 4.16 -11.18
C GLY A 63 -6.95 5.38 -11.09
N MET A 64 -5.66 5.10 -10.96
CA MET A 64 -4.60 6.07 -11.15
C MET A 64 -3.56 5.53 -12.12
N ILE A 65 -3.01 6.42 -12.94
CA ILE A 65 -1.79 6.15 -13.71
C ILE A 65 -0.57 6.55 -12.89
N GLY A 66 0.60 5.97 -13.15
CA GLY A 66 1.80 6.20 -12.33
C GLY A 66 2.29 7.65 -12.34
N THR A 67 1.96 8.42 -13.37
CA THR A 67 2.26 9.86 -13.44
C THR A 67 1.30 10.75 -12.65
N ALA A 68 0.24 10.20 -12.06
CA ALA A 68 -0.76 10.98 -11.32
C ALA A 68 -0.20 11.63 -10.05
N VAL A 69 0.86 11.06 -9.46
CA VAL A 69 1.58 11.65 -8.32
C VAL A 69 2.98 12.07 -8.77
N GLY A 70 3.06 13.28 -9.33
CA GLY A 70 4.29 13.83 -9.88
C GLY A 70 5.37 14.13 -8.83
N PRO A 71 6.57 14.54 -9.30
CA PRO A 71 7.64 15.01 -8.43
C PRO A 71 7.25 16.28 -7.66
N ASP A 72 7.84 16.46 -6.49
CA ASP A 72 7.66 17.59 -5.59
C ASP A 72 9.03 18.18 -5.25
N ALA A 73 9.34 19.31 -5.87
CA ALA A 73 10.64 19.96 -5.73
C ALA A 73 10.85 20.59 -4.35
N ASP A 74 9.78 21.04 -3.69
CA ASP A 74 9.85 21.71 -2.39
C ASP A 74 10.24 20.71 -1.29
N THR A 75 9.78 19.46 -1.40
CA THR A 75 10.15 18.36 -0.50
C THR A 75 11.30 17.50 -1.02
N GLN A 76 11.89 17.86 -2.17
CA GLN A 76 12.96 17.11 -2.84
C GLN A 76 12.59 15.64 -3.15
N ILE A 77 11.31 15.40 -3.44
CA ILE A 77 10.80 14.06 -3.78
C ILE A 77 10.66 13.95 -5.30
N GLY A 78 11.27 12.91 -5.88
CA GLY A 78 11.17 12.60 -7.30
C GLY A 78 9.80 12.04 -7.71
N GLN A 79 9.70 11.56 -8.95
CA GLN A 79 8.50 10.85 -9.43
C GLN A 79 8.19 9.69 -8.49
N ARG A 80 6.94 9.63 -7.99
CA ARG A 80 6.50 8.50 -7.16
C ARG A 80 6.09 7.38 -8.09
N LEU A 81 6.71 6.22 -7.89
CA LEU A 81 6.43 5.03 -8.67
C LEU A 81 5.32 4.23 -8.00
N VAL A 82 4.51 3.53 -8.81
CA VAL A 82 3.69 2.43 -8.30
C VAL A 82 4.64 1.34 -7.78
N PRO A 83 4.37 0.70 -6.62
CA PRO A 83 5.29 -0.26 -6.03
C PRO A 83 5.75 -1.34 -7.02
N MET A 84 7.05 -1.63 -7.01
CA MET A 84 7.69 -2.66 -7.85
C MET A 84 8.36 -3.76 -7.02
N GLU A 85 8.44 -3.55 -5.71
CA GLU A 85 8.96 -4.52 -4.76
C GLU A 85 7.84 -5.46 -4.29
N PRO A 86 8.18 -6.69 -3.84
CA PRO A 86 7.21 -7.59 -3.24
C PRO A 86 6.43 -6.94 -2.08
N MET A 87 5.10 -7.02 -2.13
CA MET A 87 4.20 -6.51 -1.09
C MET A 87 3.51 -7.63 -0.32
N SER A 88 3.01 -7.31 0.87
CA SER A 88 2.14 -8.17 1.65
C SER A 88 0.72 -7.59 1.74
N ILE A 89 -0.28 -8.47 1.87
CA ILE A 89 -1.68 -8.07 2.06
C ILE A 89 -1.94 -8.00 3.57
N ILE A 90 -2.44 -6.85 4.03
CA ILE A 90 -2.89 -6.65 5.40
C ILE A 90 -4.41 -6.44 5.37
N LEU A 91 -5.14 -7.25 6.14
CA LEU A 91 -6.57 -7.12 6.35
C LEU A 91 -6.80 -6.89 7.85
N ASN A 92 -7.36 -5.75 8.23
CA ASN A 92 -7.55 -5.39 9.63
C ASN A 92 -8.91 -4.72 9.85
N LEU A 93 -9.45 -4.91 11.05
CA LEU A 93 -10.60 -4.17 11.57
C LEU A 93 -10.12 -3.30 12.73
N GLY A 94 -10.41 -2.00 12.68
CA GLY A 94 -9.99 -1.06 13.71
C GLY A 94 -10.88 0.17 13.77
N ALA A 95 -10.92 0.80 14.95
CA ALA A 95 -11.63 2.05 15.18
C ALA A 95 -10.64 3.12 15.65
N SER A 96 -10.66 4.29 15.03
CA SER A 96 -9.86 5.44 15.45
C SER A 96 -10.63 6.74 15.22
N GLN A 97 -10.69 7.58 16.26
CA GLN A 97 -11.25 8.93 16.18
C GLN A 97 -10.48 9.82 15.18
N THR A 98 -9.26 9.44 14.78
CA THR A 98 -8.48 10.15 13.74
C THR A 98 -8.89 9.78 12.33
N PHE A 99 -9.61 8.66 12.12
CA PHE A 99 -10.08 8.23 10.80
C PHE A 99 -11.53 8.62 10.54
N GLN A 100 -12.39 8.49 11.54
CA GLN A 100 -13.78 8.93 11.52
C GLN A 100 -14.17 9.38 12.93
N THR A 101 -14.98 10.44 13.03
CA THR A 101 -15.55 10.87 14.32
C THR A 101 -16.75 9.99 14.66
N PHE A 102 -16.75 9.40 15.86
CA PHE A 102 -17.88 8.61 16.35
C PHE A 102 -18.14 8.86 17.83
N ASP A 103 -19.38 8.62 18.25
CA ASP A 103 -19.76 8.58 19.66
C ASP A 103 -19.54 7.18 20.24
N ASP A 104 -18.99 7.12 21.45
CA ASP A 104 -18.62 5.85 22.09
C ASP A 104 -19.86 4.98 22.38
N ALA A 105 -21.00 5.57 22.77
CA ALA A 105 -22.21 4.80 23.02
C ALA A 105 -22.74 4.15 21.74
N THR A 106 -22.67 4.87 20.62
CA THR A 106 -22.99 4.38 19.29
C THR A 106 -22.04 3.24 18.89
N LEU A 107 -20.72 3.42 19.03
CA LEU A 107 -19.74 2.37 18.72
C LEU A 107 -19.98 1.10 19.57
N TYR A 108 -20.19 1.26 20.88
CA TYR A 108 -20.41 0.14 21.79
C TYR A 108 -21.73 -0.59 21.51
N SER A 109 -22.73 0.08 20.94
CA SER A 109 -24.01 -0.56 20.61
C SER A 109 -23.91 -1.62 19.49
N PHE A 110 -22.83 -1.58 18.68
CA PHE A 110 -22.60 -2.51 17.58
C PHE A 110 -21.44 -3.49 17.84
N MET A 111 -20.95 -3.55 19.08
CA MET A 111 -19.91 -4.50 19.48
C MET A 111 -20.50 -5.87 19.90
N PRO A 112 -19.87 -7.01 19.54
CA PRO A 112 -18.61 -7.10 18.81
C PRO A 112 -18.75 -6.77 17.32
N ALA A 113 -17.85 -5.93 16.80
CA ALA A 113 -17.73 -5.69 15.37
C ALA A 113 -16.87 -6.79 14.75
N GLU A 114 -17.29 -7.31 13.61
CA GLU A 114 -16.64 -8.42 12.92
C GLU A 114 -16.27 -8.03 11.48
N LEU A 115 -15.10 -8.47 11.03
CA LEU A 115 -14.68 -8.42 9.63
C LEU A 115 -14.57 -9.87 9.16
N LEU A 116 -15.57 -10.32 8.40
CA LEU A 116 -15.63 -11.68 7.88
C LEU A 116 -14.96 -11.73 6.52
N ILE A 117 -14.07 -12.71 6.34
CA ILE A 117 -13.34 -12.93 5.09
C ILE A 117 -13.67 -14.35 4.62
N ASP A 118 -14.41 -14.46 3.52
CA ASP A 118 -14.71 -15.76 2.91
C ASP A 118 -13.46 -16.32 2.21
N TYR A 119 -12.82 -15.50 1.36
CA TYR A 119 -11.59 -15.88 0.68
C TYR A 119 -10.70 -14.69 0.33
N VAL A 120 -9.43 -14.99 0.06
CA VAL A 120 -8.47 -14.08 -0.57
C VAL A 120 -7.95 -14.74 -1.83
N ARG A 121 -7.88 -13.98 -2.94
CA ARG A 121 -7.25 -14.42 -4.19
C ARG A 121 -6.12 -13.47 -4.54
N VAL A 122 -4.99 -14.05 -4.93
CA VAL A 122 -3.82 -13.32 -5.41
C VAL A 122 -3.55 -13.80 -6.82
N TYR A 123 -3.44 -12.84 -7.74
CA TYR A 123 -3.18 -13.08 -9.15
C TYR A 123 -1.83 -12.50 -9.51
N GLN A 124 -1.08 -13.22 -10.33
CA GLN A 124 0.13 -12.72 -10.97
C GLN A 124 -0.11 -12.67 -12.48
N ARG A 125 0.36 -11.59 -13.10
CA ARG A 125 0.32 -11.43 -14.55
C ARG A 125 1.19 -12.52 -15.20
N THR A 126 0.62 -13.28 -16.13
CA THR A 126 1.35 -14.35 -16.83
C THR A 126 2.31 -13.84 -17.89
N ASP A 127 2.15 -12.58 -18.30
CA ASP A 127 2.95 -11.89 -19.31
C ASP A 127 3.99 -10.94 -18.71
N ALA A 128 4.06 -10.81 -17.38
CA ALA A 128 5.09 -10.05 -16.72
C ALA A 128 6.42 -10.84 -16.77
N PRO A 129 7.56 -10.21 -17.12
CA PRO A 129 8.86 -10.86 -17.07
C PRO A 129 9.21 -11.37 -15.66
N ASP A 130 8.60 -10.75 -14.63
CA ASP A 130 8.89 -10.97 -13.22
C ASP A 130 7.78 -11.78 -12.53
N THR A 131 7.33 -12.89 -13.12
CA THR A 131 6.38 -13.84 -12.48
C THR A 131 7.01 -14.61 -11.30
N ALA A 132 7.90 -13.98 -10.54
CA ALA A 132 8.56 -14.57 -9.41
C ALA A 132 7.56 -14.71 -8.25
N VAL A 133 7.33 -15.95 -7.80
CA VAL A 133 6.69 -16.21 -6.52
C VAL A 133 7.78 -16.24 -5.46
N GLY A 134 7.89 -15.18 -4.66
CA GLY A 134 8.86 -15.11 -3.56
C GLY A 134 9.25 -13.69 -3.18
N CYS A 135 10.00 -13.56 -2.08
CA CYS A 135 10.48 -12.27 -1.59
C CYS A 135 11.90 -11.93 -2.07
N ASP A 136 12.48 -12.70 -3.00
CA ASP A 136 13.88 -12.60 -3.43
C ASP A 136 14.04 -12.79 -4.96
N PRO A 137 13.38 -11.97 -5.79
CA PRO A 137 13.53 -12.05 -7.24
C PRO A 137 14.94 -11.58 -7.68
N PRO A 138 15.44 -12.01 -8.86
CA PRO A 138 16.76 -11.61 -9.36
C PRO A 138 17.00 -10.10 -9.43
N ASP A 139 15.97 -9.33 -9.79
CA ASP A 139 16.04 -7.87 -9.89
C ASP A 139 15.92 -7.16 -8.53
N TYR A 140 15.45 -7.86 -7.49
CA TYR A 140 15.39 -7.37 -6.10
C TYR A 140 15.89 -8.44 -5.11
N PRO A 141 17.23 -8.67 -5.03
CA PRO A 141 17.85 -9.70 -4.19
C PRO A 141 17.81 -9.32 -2.69
N THR A 142 16.60 -9.28 -2.16
CA THR A 142 16.25 -8.80 -0.83
C THR A 142 16.86 -9.69 0.26
N SER A 143 16.89 -11.01 0.05
CA SER A 143 17.47 -11.96 0.99
C SER A 143 18.97 -11.71 1.17
N ASP A 144 19.70 -11.59 0.06
CA ASP A 144 21.14 -11.32 0.07
C ASP A 144 21.45 -9.95 0.67
N TYR A 145 20.57 -8.96 0.48
CA TYR A 145 20.71 -7.66 1.12
C TYR A 145 20.53 -7.75 2.64
N ILE A 146 19.46 -8.39 3.11
CA ILE A 146 19.18 -8.58 4.54
C ILE A 146 20.31 -9.37 5.21
N GLN A 147 20.77 -10.46 4.60
CA GLN A 147 21.85 -11.29 5.17
C GLN A 147 23.15 -10.51 5.35
N ARG A 148 23.47 -9.57 4.45
CA ARG A 148 24.67 -8.71 4.54
C ARG A 148 24.56 -7.59 5.58
N HIS A 149 23.36 -7.33 6.09
CA HIS A 149 23.07 -6.24 7.04
C HIS A 149 22.23 -6.74 8.22
N LEU A 150 22.42 -8.00 8.64
CA LEU A 150 21.55 -8.69 9.59
C LEU A 150 21.49 -8.00 10.95
N ASP A 151 22.57 -7.34 11.37
CA ASP A 151 22.64 -6.53 12.58
C ASP A 151 21.63 -5.37 12.57
N VAL A 152 21.45 -4.69 11.43
CA VAL A 152 20.46 -3.62 11.27
C VAL A 152 19.04 -4.16 11.39
N TYR A 153 18.78 -5.35 10.84
CA TYR A 153 17.45 -5.96 10.87
C TYR A 153 17.11 -6.64 12.20
N LEU A 154 18.10 -6.96 13.04
CA LEU A 154 17.90 -7.63 14.33
C LEU A 154 18.12 -6.74 15.54
N ASN A 155 18.65 -5.53 15.37
CA ASN A 155 18.92 -4.60 16.48
C ASN A 155 18.16 -3.28 16.33
N PRO A 156 17.05 -3.09 17.05
CA PRO A 156 16.23 -1.88 16.95
C PRO A 156 16.94 -0.60 17.44
N ASN A 157 18.09 -0.72 18.12
CA ASN A 157 18.86 0.44 18.56
C ASN A 157 19.77 1.02 17.46
N LEU A 158 19.97 0.30 16.35
CA LEU A 158 20.75 0.79 15.20
C LEU A 158 19.84 1.60 14.28
N THR A 159 19.81 2.92 14.47
CA THR A 159 18.90 3.84 13.77
C THR A 159 19.55 4.60 12.60
N THR A 160 20.85 4.40 12.38
CA THR A 160 21.58 5.04 11.27
C THR A 160 22.57 4.08 10.63
N TRP A 161 22.78 4.18 9.32
CA TRP A 161 23.77 3.36 8.60
C TRP A 161 25.18 3.52 9.16
N GLY A 162 25.60 4.76 9.45
CA GLY A 162 26.91 5.02 10.06
C GLY A 162 27.04 4.39 11.46
N GLY A 163 25.98 4.40 12.26
CA GLY A 163 25.95 3.73 13.57
C GLY A 163 26.01 2.21 13.49
N ALA A 164 25.58 1.63 12.37
CA ALA A 164 25.72 0.22 12.05
C ALA A 164 27.03 -0.13 11.31
N GLY A 165 27.93 0.85 11.10
CA GLY A 165 29.20 0.63 10.40
C GLY A 165 29.11 0.54 8.88
N TYR A 166 27.98 0.92 8.29
CA TYR A 166 27.75 0.91 6.84
C TYR A 166 27.79 2.33 6.26
N THR A 167 28.10 2.41 4.97
CA THR A 167 27.96 3.65 4.21
C THR A 167 26.51 3.80 3.77
N LYS A 168 25.98 5.02 3.88
CA LYS A 168 24.64 5.34 3.37
C LYS A 168 24.64 5.08 1.85
N PRO A 169 23.64 4.37 1.30
CA PRO A 169 23.50 4.20 -0.14
C PRO A 169 23.47 5.55 -0.86
N ARG A 170 24.24 5.64 -1.95
CA ARG A 170 24.35 6.86 -2.77
C ARG A 170 23.21 6.93 -3.78
N SER A 171 22.71 8.13 -4.05
CA SER A 171 21.68 8.36 -5.07
C SER A 171 22.29 9.03 -6.29
N SER A 172 22.15 8.45 -7.48
CA SER A 172 22.61 9.07 -8.72
C SER A 172 21.93 10.41 -9.01
N GLN A 173 20.73 10.61 -8.49
CA GLN A 173 19.96 11.86 -8.66
C GLN A 173 20.43 13.01 -7.77
N VAL A 174 21.18 12.71 -6.69
CA VAL A 174 21.64 13.70 -5.71
C VAL A 174 23.17 13.82 -5.70
N GLU A 175 23.85 12.69 -5.86
CA GLU A 175 25.29 12.55 -5.62
C GLU A 175 26.07 12.20 -6.91
N GLY A 176 25.40 12.06 -8.06
CA GLY A 176 26.02 11.99 -9.39
C GLY A 176 26.91 10.76 -9.61
N CYS A 177 26.36 9.56 -9.37
CA CYS A 177 27.05 8.28 -9.56
C CYS A 177 27.58 8.08 -10.99
#